data_AF-A0A8T5T135-F1
#
_entry.id   AF-A0A8T5T135-F1
#
_cell.length_a   1.000
_cell.length_b   1.000
_cell.length_c   1.000
_cell.angle_alpha   90.00
_cell.angle_beta   90.00
_cell.angle_gamma   90.00
#
_symmetry.space_group_name_H-M   'P 1'
#
loop_
_entity.id
_entity.type
_entity.pdbx_description
1 polymer ?
#
loop_
_entity_poly.entity_id
_entity_poly.type
_entity_poly.pdbx_seq_one_letter_code
_entity_poly.pdbx_strand_id
1 'polypeptide(L)'
;MNTWKITIEIENGKQEEIELYDAKAYFEGYLKIKRSFFNRLIKAIKIAKNYALKHAIEEVLSPDKEEWILNPWILLIVKDIEKEMPFWFLIKRELDLSGLLVAIGPKSFAEFNNQNFSDAKRDIKRIINFIVSYLNKFNCTIFIPKFLSKL
;
A
#
# COMPACT_ATOMS: atom_id res chain seq x y z
N MET A 1 1.16 9.92 -16.04
CA MET A 1 1.89 9.21 -14.98
C MET A 1 1.67 7.73 -15.20
N ASN A 2 2.72 6.92 -15.07
CA ASN A 2 2.61 5.48 -15.20
C ASN A 2 1.78 4.92 -14.04
N THR A 3 0.92 3.94 -14.32
CA THR A 3 -0.01 3.38 -13.33
C THR A 3 0.18 1.88 -13.17
N TRP A 4 0.02 1.43 -11.93
CA TRP A 4 -0.07 0.03 -11.54
C TRP A 4 -1.55 -0.32 -11.38
N LYS A 5 -1.95 -1.50 -11.84
CA LYS A 5 -3.33 -2.00 -11.67
C LYS A 5 -3.31 -3.22 -10.77
N ILE A 6 -4.18 -3.22 -9.78
CA ILE A 6 -4.31 -4.30 -8.80
C ILE A 6 -5.72 -4.81 -8.83
N THR A 7 -5.90 -6.08 -9.17
CA THR A 7 -7.21 -6.74 -9.11
C THR A 7 -7.33 -7.42 -7.76
N ILE A 8 -8.35 -7.05 -6.99
CA ILE A 8 -8.67 -7.68 -5.71
C ILE A 8 -10.01 -8.42 -5.79
N GLU A 9 -10.10 -9.60 -5.19
CA GLU A 9 -11.39 -10.25 -4.93
C GLU A 9 -12.03 -9.66 -3.67
N ILE A 10 -13.30 -9.30 -3.82
CA ILE A 10 -14.23 -8.89 -2.77
C ILE A 10 -15.23 -10.03 -2.55
N GLU A 11 -16.00 -9.93 -1.46
CA GLU A 11 -17.06 -10.87 -1.11
C GLU A 11 -17.89 -11.34 -2.31
N ASN A 12 -18.16 -12.65 -2.34
CA ASN A 12 -18.94 -13.34 -3.38
C ASN A 12 -18.29 -13.36 -4.77
N GLY A 13 -16.96 -13.39 -4.86
CA GLY A 13 -16.22 -13.53 -6.13
C GLY A 13 -16.25 -12.27 -7.00
N LYS A 14 -16.76 -11.15 -6.47
CA LYS A 14 -16.74 -9.87 -7.18
C LYS A 14 -15.31 -9.33 -7.18
N GLN A 15 -14.82 -8.92 -8.33
CA GLN A 15 -13.50 -8.27 -8.44
C GLN A 15 -13.62 -6.75 -8.43
N GLU A 16 -12.61 -6.07 -7.88
CA GLU A 16 -12.41 -4.64 -8.00
C GLU A 16 -11.00 -4.35 -8.51
N GLU A 17 -10.90 -3.49 -9.52
CA GLU A 17 -9.62 -3.00 -10.03
C GLU A 17 -9.26 -1.69 -9.32
N ILE A 18 -8.06 -1.67 -8.73
CA ILE A 18 -7.50 -0.51 -8.06
C ILE A 18 -6.35 0.02 -8.90
N GLU A 19 -6.48 1.27 -9.35
CA GLU A 19 -5.41 1.98 -10.04
C GLU A 19 -4.56 2.79 -9.05
N LEU A 20 -3.24 2.64 -9.16
CA LEU A 20 -2.25 3.31 -8.34
C LEU A 20 -1.20 3.97 -9.22
N TYR A 21 -0.58 5.05 -8.73
CA TYR A 21 0.38 5.85 -9.48
C TYR A 21 1.80 5.47 -9.09
N ASP A 22 2.66 5.24 -10.09
CA ASP A 22 4.02 4.76 -9.86
C ASP A 22 4.80 5.74 -8.96
N ALA A 23 5.30 5.21 -7.84
CA ALA A 23 6.02 5.97 -6.83
C ALA A 23 7.36 6.54 -7.35
N LYS A 24 7.95 5.92 -8.38
CA LYS A 24 9.18 6.40 -9.05
C LYS A 24 8.98 7.76 -9.73
N ALA A 25 7.76 8.16 -10.03
CA ALA A 25 7.49 9.51 -10.53
C ALA A 25 7.68 10.58 -9.43
N TYR A 26 7.57 10.20 -8.15
CA TYR A 26 7.61 11.10 -6.99
C TYR A 26 8.96 11.09 -6.28
N PHE A 27 9.77 10.09 -6.56
CA PHE A 27 11.04 9.83 -5.89
C PHE A 27 12.07 9.51 -6.97
N GLU A 28 13.34 9.84 -6.74
CA GLU A 28 14.46 9.44 -7.62
C GLU A 28 14.75 7.93 -7.55
N GLY A 29 13.72 7.08 -7.59
CA GLY A 29 13.75 5.64 -7.32
C GLY A 29 12.54 5.20 -6.50
N TYR A 30 12.60 4.02 -5.87
CA TYR A 30 11.56 3.57 -4.95
C TYR A 30 11.96 3.82 -3.49
N LEU A 31 11.00 4.28 -2.69
CA LEU A 31 11.24 4.52 -1.27
C LEU A 31 11.37 3.18 -0.52
N LYS A 32 12.55 2.93 0.05
CA LYS A 32 12.78 1.77 0.93
C LYS A 32 12.11 1.94 2.28
N ILE A 33 11.24 0.99 2.65
CA ILE A 33 10.57 0.87 3.93
C ILE A 33 11.30 -0.17 4.78
N LYS A 34 11.70 0.23 6.00
CA LYS A 34 12.49 -0.63 6.91
C LYS A 34 11.66 -1.81 7.43
N ARG A 35 12.31 -2.94 7.69
CA ARG A 35 11.72 -4.14 8.35
C ARG A 35 10.95 -3.79 9.63
N SER A 36 11.43 -2.83 10.41
CA SER A 36 10.80 -2.39 11.66
C SER A 36 9.37 -1.87 11.48
N PHE A 37 9.05 -1.24 10.35
CA PHE A 37 7.68 -0.83 10.03
C PHE A 37 6.75 -2.04 9.95
N PHE A 38 7.14 -3.07 9.19
CA PHE A 38 6.32 -4.28 9.02
C PHE A 38 6.16 -5.06 10.32
N ASN A 39 7.20 -5.11 11.17
CA ASN A 39 7.07 -5.69 12.50
C ASN A 39 6.02 -4.96 13.35
N ARG A 40 5.93 -3.63 13.25
CA ARG A 40 4.89 -2.84 13.93
C ARG A 40 3.52 -3.02 13.29
N LEU A 41 3.44 -3.10 11.96
CA LEU A 41 2.20 -3.37 11.24
C LEU A 41 1.60 -4.73 11.64
N ILE A 42 2.43 -5.78 11.73
CA ILE A 42 1.98 -7.11 12.20
C ILE A 42 1.45 -7.03 13.63
N LYS A 43 2.10 -6.26 14.51
CA LYS A 43 1.59 -6.04 15.87
C LYS A 43 0.25 -5.30 15.85
N ALA A 44 0.13 -4.26 15.02
CA ALA A 44 -1.11 -3.49 14.87
C ALA A 44 -2.28 -4.37 14.43
N ILE A 45 -2.09 -5.18 13.40
CA ILE A 45 -3.11 -6.14 12.90
C ILE A 45 -3.60 -7.08 14.00
N LYS A 46 -2.71 -7.50 14.92
CA LYS A 46 -3.06 -8.43 16.00
C LYS A 46 -3.86 -7.79 17.13
N ILE A 47 -3.67 -6.50 17.40
CA ILE A 47 -4.20 -5.85 18.61
C ILE A 47 -5.31 -4.83 18.32
N ALA A 48 -5.36 -4.28 17.11
CA ALA A 48 -6.23 -3.16 16.76
C ALA A 48 -7.39 -3.64 15.89
N LYS A 49 -8.63 -3.43 16.35
CA LYS A 49 -9.85 -3.89 15.65
C LYS A 49 -10.08 -3.21 14.29
N ASN A 50 -9.52 -2.03 14.11
CA ASN A 50 -9.58 -1.23 12.89
C ASN A 50 -8.50 -1.58 11.86
N TYR A 51 -7.75 -2.67 12.10
CA TYR A 51 -6.77 -3.21 11.16
C TYR A 51 -7.23 -4.59 10.70
N ALA A 52 -7.47 -4.74 9.40
CA ALA A 52 -7.93 -5.99 8.81
C ALA A 52 -6.92 -6.49 7.78
N LEU A 53 -6.57 -7.78 7.84
CA LEU A 53 -5.77 -8.45 6.81
C LEU A 53 -6.67 -9.31 5.93
N LYS A 54 -6.55 -9.17 4.61
CA LYS A 54 -7.29 -9.94 3.61
C LYS A 54 -6.32 -10.55 2.59
N HIS A 55 -6.52 -11.82 2.26
CA HIS A 55 -5.81 -12.49 1.17
C HIS A 55 -6.67 -12.41 -0.07
N ALA A 56 -6.49 -11.34 -0.85
CA ALA A 56 -7.44 -10.99 -1.89
C ALA A 56 -6.82 -10.46 -3.18
N ILE A 57 -5.52 -10.16 -3.21
CA ILE A 57 -4.87 -9.73 -4.46
C ILE A 57 -4.79 -10.94 -5.40
N GLU A 58 -5.37 -10.79 -6.58
CA GLU A 58 -5.40 -11.80 -7.64
C GLU A 58 -4.43 -11.49 -8.75
N GLU A 59 -4.27 -10.21 -9.09
CA GLU A 59 -3.44 -9.76 -10.19
C GLU A 59 -2.73 -8.46 -9.81
N VAL A 60 -1.51 -8.30 -10.30
CA VAL A 60 -0.75 -7.06 -10.23
C VAL A 60 -0.13 -6.81 -11.59
N LEU A 61 -0.60 -5.77 -12.28
CA LEU A 61 -0.06 -5.36 -13.57
C LEU A 61 0.83 -4.14 -13.40
N SER A 62 2.03 -4.23 -13.97
CA SER A 62 2.97 -3.11 -14.07
C SER A 62 2.48 -2.06 -15.06
N PRO A 63 3.09 -0.86 -15.10
CA PRO A 63 2.77 0.15 -16.11
C PRO A 63 2.93 -0.31 -17.55
N ASP A 64 3.82 -1.28 -17.78
CA ASP A 64 4.08 -1.87 -19.09
C ASP A 64 3.13 -3.06 -19.39
N LYS A 65 2.13 -3.28 -18.52
CA LYS A 65 1.13 -4.36 -18.58
C LYS A 65 1.70 -5.77 -18.41
N GLU A 66 2.87 -5.88 -17.80
CA GLU A 66 3.39 -7.17 -17.40
C GLU A 66 2.73 -7.62 -16.10
N GLU A 67 2.50 -8.93 -15.97
CA GLU A 67 1.97 -9.51 -14.75
C GLU A 67 3.07 -9.78 -13.72
N TRP A 68 2.89 -9.27 -12.52
CA TRP A 68 3.87 -9.29 -11.44
C TRP A 68 3.34 -9.96 -10.16
N ILE A 69 2.22 -10.69 -10.24
CA ILE A 69 1.52 -11.25 -9.08
C ILE A 69 2.41 -12.10 -8.18
N LEU A 70 3.36 -12.87 -8.73
CA LEU A 70 4.23 -13.79 -7.98
C LEU A 70 5.19 -13.11 -6.98
N ASN A 71 5.22 -11.77 -6.94
CA ASN A 71 5.96 -11.05 -5.93
C ASN A 71 5.17 -10.94 -4.60
N PRO A 72 5.86 -10.80 -3.46
CA PRO A 72 5.24 -10.65 -2.15
C PRO A 72 4.69 -9.23 -1.95
N TRP A 73 3.53 -8.96 -2.56
CA TRP A 73 2.86 -7.67 -2.51
C TRP A 73 2.13 -7.42 -1.19
N ILE A 74 2.04 -6.15 -0.83
CA ILE A 74 1.18 -5.64 0.23
C ILE A 74 0.51 -4.38 -0.32
N LEU A 75 -0.81 -4.41 -0.46
CA LEU A 75 -1.63 -3.23 -0.72
C LEU A 75 -2.22 -2.75 0.60
N LEU A 76 -1.87 -1.54 0.99
CA LEU A 76 -2.32 -0.90 2.23
C LEU A 76 -3.34 0.19 1.89
N ILE A 77 -4.62 -0.04 2.21
CA ILE A 77 -5.69 0.95 2.09
C ILE A 77 -5.97 1.54 3.47
N VAL A 78 -5.67 2.81 3.64
CA VAL A 78 -5.80 3.54 4.90
C VAL A 78 -6.83 4.65 4.73
N LYS A 79 -7.71 4.83 5.71
CA LYS A 79 -8.58 6.00 5.84
C LYS A 79 -8.33 6.66 7.19
N ASP A 80 -8.00 7.95 7.17
CA ASP A 80 -7.96 8.78 8.39
C ASP A 80 -9.39 8.93 8.94
N ILE A 81 -9.59 8.65 10.23
CA ILE A 81 -10.91 8.69 10.87
C ILE A 81 -11.40 10.14 11.03
N GLU A 82 -10.51 11.09 11.30
CA GLU A 82 -10.86 12.50 11.52
C GLU A 82 -11.00 13.26 10.21
N LYS A 83 -10.08 13.03 9.26
CA LYS A 83 -10.00 13.80 8.01
C LYS A 83 -10.69 13.15 6.82
N GLU A 84 -11.12 11.90 6.98
CA GLU A 84 -11.69 11.05 5.92
C GLU A 84 -10.84 10.91 4.65
N MET A 85 -9.57 11.31 4.69
CA MET A 85 -8.67 11.24 3.55
C MET A 85 -8.12 9.82 3.41
N PRO A 86 -8.33 9.16 2.26
CA PRO A 86 -7.75 7.86 1.98
C PRO A 86 -6.29 7.97 1.53
N PHE A 87 -5.46 7.03 1.97
CA PHE A 87 -4.08 6.84 1.53
C PHE A 87 -3.89 5.38 1.14
N TRP A 88 -3.43 5.14 -0.08
CA TRP A 88 -3.18 3.81 -0.61
C TRP A 88 -1.70 3.66 -0.91
N PHE A 89 -1.13 2.53 -0.51
CA PHE A 89 0.28 2.22 -0.72
C PHE A 89 0.42 0.80 -1.25
N LEU A 90 1.05 0.64 -2.42
CA LEU A 90 1.49 -0.65 -2.92
C LEU A 90 2.95 -0.85 -2.57
N ILE A 91 3.23 -1.91 -1.83
CA ILE A 91 4.55 -2.22 -1.33
C ILE A 91 4.96 -3.61 -1.81
N LYS A 92 6.14 -3.72 -2.42
CA LYS A 92 6.79 -5.00 -2.70
C LYS A 92 7.70 -5.37 -1.55
N ARG A 93 7.59 -6.58 -1.00
CA ARG A 93 8.54 -7.08 0.02
C ARG A 93 9.83 -7.57 -0.65
N GLU A 94 10.93 -7.33 0.03
CA GLU A 94 12.27 -7.77 -0.40
C GLU A 94 12.76 -8.94 0.47
N LEU A 95 13.75 -9.68 -0.03
CA LEU A 95 14.33 -10.85 0.66
C LEU A 95 14.96 -10.48 2.01
N ASP A 96 15.51 -9.26 2.13
CA ASP A 96 16.04 -8.73 3.39
C ASP A 96 14.95 -8.33 4.41
N LEU A 97 13.69 -8.67 4.11
CA LEU A 97 12.50 -8.35 4.88
C LEU A 97 12.27 -6.83 5.00
N SER A 98 12.85 -6.01 4.14
CA SER A 98 12.40 -4.65 3.88
C SER A 98 11.28 -4.64 2.84
N GLY A 99 10.84 -3.45 2.43
CA GLY A 99 9.96 -3.33 1.27
C GLY A 99 10.24 -2.07 0.47
N LEU A 100 9.74 -2.04 -0.75
CA LEU A 100 9.79 -0.91 -1.66
C LEU A 100 8.39 -0.36 -1.83
N LEU A 101 8.19 0.93 -1.57
CA LEU A 101 6.96 1.61 -1.94
C LEU A 101 6.96 1.78 -3.46
N VAL A 102 6.15 0.99 -4.15
CA VAL A 102 6.10 0.90 -5.62
C VAL A 102 5.07 1.84 -6.21
N ALA A 103 3.91 2.00 -5.57
CA ALA A 103 2.87 2.90 -6.05
C ALA A 103 2.07 3.53 -4.91
N ILE A 104 1.47 4.69 -5.16
CA ILE A 104 0.62 5.41 -4.23
C ILE A 104 -0.75 5.72 -4.84
N GLY A 105 -1.75 5.87 -3.99
CA GLY A 105 -3.07 6.32 -4.38
C GLY A 105 -3.88 6.81 -3.19
N PRO A 106 -5.19 7.07 -3.35
CA PRO A 106 -5.88 7.17 -4.65
C PRO A 106 -5.38 8.37 -5.46
N LYS A 107 -5.97 8.58 -6.64
CA LYS A 107 -5.63 9.69 -7.56
C LYS A 107 -5.47 11.04 -6.86
N SER A 108 -6.39 11.42 -5.96
CA SER A 108 -6.31 12.68 -5.22
C SER A 108 -5.06 12.79 -4.35
N PHE A 109 -4.65 11.71 -3.67
CA PHE A 109 -3.43 11.67 -2.87
C PHE A 109 -2.17 11.71 -3.76
N ALA A 110 -2.20 10.97 -4.86
CA ALA A 110 -1.16 10.96 -5.87
C ALA A 110 -0.95 12.36 -6.49
N GLU A 111 -2.03 13.07 -6.85
CA GLU A 111 -1.96 14.41 -7.44
C GLU A 111 -1.45 15.45 -6.43
N PHE A 112 -1.94 15.40 -5.19
CA PHE A 112 -1.49 16.30 -4.11
C PHE A 112 0.02 16.23 -3.88
N ASN A 113 0.58 15.02 -3.85
CA ASN A 113 2.02 14.82 -3.67
C ASN A 113 2.82 15.23 -4.92
N ASN A 114 2.24 15.12 -6.12
CA ASN A 114 2.92 15.55 -7.34
C ASN A 114 3.10 17.08 -7.39
N GLN A 115 2.10 17.82 -6.92
CA GLN A 115 2.15 19.30 -6.86
C GLN A 115 3.14 19.81 -5.81
N ASN A 116 3.43 19.03 -4.76
CA ASN A 116 4.31 19.38 -3.65
C ASN A 116 5.57 18.50 -3.61
N PHE A 117 6.19 18.29 -4.77
CA PHE A 117 7.27 17.31 -4.98
C PHE A 117 8.41 17.38 -3.94
N SER A 118 8.84 18.59 -3.54
CA SER A 118 9.92 18.79 -2.56
C SER A 118 9.62 18.20 -1.18
N ASP A 119 8.35 18.18 -0.78
CA ASP A 119 7.91 17.71 0.54
C ASP A 119 7.26 16.32 0.52
N ALA A 120 6.82 15.85 -0.65
CA ALA A 120 6.13 14.57 -0.84
C ALA A 120 6.86 13.39 -0.20
N LYS A 121 8.19 13.30 -0.36
CA LYS A 121 9.02 12.24 0.24
C LYS A 121 9.02 12.27 1.76
N ARG A 122 9.04 13.46 2.36
CA ARG A 122 8.98 13.61 3.81
C ARG A 122 7.59 13.27 4.32
N ASP A 123 6.55 13.73 3.63
CA ASP A 123 5.16 13.54 4.03
C ASP A 123 4.73 12.08 3.92
N ILE A 124 5.02 11.40 2.82
CA ILE A 124 4.72 9.97 2.64
C ILE A 124 5.43 9.14 3.71
N LYS A 125 6.72 9.41 4.00
CA LYS A 125 7.45 8.75 5.10
C LYS A 125 6.79 8.99 6.45
N ARG A 126 6.34 10.22 6.72
CA ARG A 126 5.67 10.58 7.97
C ARG A 126 4.34 9.83 8.11
N ILE A 127 3.52 9.82 7.06
CA ILE A 127 2.23 9.11 7.02
C ILE A 127 2.42 7.61 7.28
N ILE A 128 3.34 6.96 6.56
CA ILE A 128 3.66 5.54 6.75
C ILE A 128 4.01 5.24 8.21
N ASN A 129 4.87 6.05 8.84
CA ASN A 129 5.21 5.84 10.25
C ASN A 129 4.03 6.12 11.19
N PHE A 130 3.18 7.08 10.87
CA PHE A 130 2.03 7.45 11.69
C PHE A 130 0.98 6.35 11.73
N ILE A 131 0.72 5.70 10.59
CA ILE A 131 -0.23 4.58 10.49
C ILE A 131 0.04 3.56 11.61
N VAL A 132 1.27 3.07 11.72
CA VAL A 132 1.62 2.04 12.72
C VAL A 132 1.91 2.58 14.12
N SER A 133 1.93 3.89 14.32
CA SER A 133 2.22 4.52 15.63
C SER A 133 0.97 5.04 16.32
N TYR A 134 -0.06 5.42 15.55
CA TYR A 134 -1.32 5.99 16.05
C TYR A 134 -2.49 5.13 15.60
N LEU A 135 -2.57 3.92 16.15
CA LEU A 135 -3.50 2.89 15.68
C LEU A 135 -4.96 3.36 15.67
N ASN A 136 -5.38 4.14 16.67
CA ASN A 136 -6.77 4.62 16.79
C ASN A 136 -7.14 5.75 15.83
N LYS A 137 -6.21 6.27 15.01
CA LYS A 137 -6.49 7.35 14.05
C LYS A 137 -6.88 6.86 12.66
N PHE A 138 -6.65 5.58 12.37
CA PHE A 138 -6.75 5.07 11.00
C PHE A 138 -7.57 3.79 10.93
N ASN A 139 -8.46 3.71 9.95
CA ASN A 139 -8.99 2.43 9.52
C ASN A 139 -8.07 1.88 8.42
N CYS A 140 -7.60 0.66 8.58
CA CYS A 140 -6.56 0.09 7.75
C CYS A 140 -6.98 -1.29 7.24
N THR A 141 -7.06 -1.44 5.92
CA THR A 141 -7.24 -2.73 5.27
C THR A 141 -5.97 -3.07 4.52
N ILE A 142 -5.39 -4.22 4.85
CA ILE A 142 -4.19 -4.77 4.26
C ILE A 142 -4.62 -5.91 3.34
N PHE A 143 -4.32 -5.79 2.05
CA PHE A 143 -4.47 -6.87 1.09
C PHE A 143 -3.12 -7.47 0.75
N ILE A 144 -3.07 -8.80 0.71
CA ILE A 144 -1.92 -9.57 0.25
C ILE A 144 -2.35 -10.58 -0.83
N PRO A 145 -1.42 -11.09 -1.65
CA PRO A 145 -1.72 -12.09 -2.66
C PRO A 145 -2.39 -13.33 -2.09
N LYS A 146 -3.39 -13.85 -2.83
CA LYS A 146 -4.10 -15.06 -2.45
C LYS A 146 -3.21 -16.29 -2.33
N PHE A 147 -2.17 -16.41 -3.15
CA PHE A 147 -1.29 -17.57 -3.08
C PHE A 147 -0.52 -17.66 -1.74
N LEU A 148 -0.40 -16.55 -1.00
CA LEU A 148 0.24 -16.53 0.32
C LEU A 148 -0.66 -17.10 1.44
N SER A 149 -1.96 -17.29 1.21
CA SER A 149 -2.86 -17.89 2.21
C SER A 149 -2.75 -19.42 2.30
N LYS A 150 -2.09 -20.05 1.32
CA LYS A 150 -2.01 -21.51 1.16
C LYS A 150 -0.72 -22.13 1.74
N LEU A 151 -0.03 -21.40 2.63
CA LEU A 151 1.16 -21.87 3.38
C LEU A 151 0.80 -22.11 4.84
#